data_AF-A0A4P9XPI0-F1
#
_entry.id   AF-A0A4P9XPI0-F1
#
_cell.length_a   1.000
_cell.length_b   1.000
_cell.length_c   1.000
_cell.angle_alpha   90.00
_cell.angle_beta   90.00
_cell.angle_gamma   90.00
#
_symmetry.space_group_name_H-M   'P 1'
#
loop_
_entity.id
_entity.type
_entity.pdbx_description
1 polymer ?
#
loop_
_entity_poly.entity_id
_entity_poly.type
_entity_poly.pdbx_seq_one_letter_code
_entity_poly.pdbx_strand_id
1 'polypeptide(L)'
;VIQIMGNHEIMNLASDYRYVSKQEKGFASPAERHAAFSLYGNYGGRLSHLMLSHQVSGTVFTHGGITPEWAHRNIHQVNKYASEKLRAYIGQTKTAGNVKVPSVLGANGPAWYRGYATDPENMACSTLQRALDIMGAKRMVVGHTVQDNGRVLSRCNGRFFVIDVGISRSIKGRQAALEILPDGTVRAIYPFETVTLVKGTPA
;
A
#
# COMPACT_ATOMS: atom_id res chain seq x y z
N VAL A 1 8.71 -12.02 7.29
CA VAL A 1 7.53 -11.28 6.78
C VAL A 1 7.89 -9.82 6.68
N ILE A 2 7.67 -9.18 5.52
CA ILE A 2 7.86 -7.74 5.34
C ILE A 2 6.49 -7.09 5.35
N GLN A 3 6.26 -6.15 6.26
CA GLN A 3 5.02 -5.37 6.34
C GLN A 3 5.23 -4.02 5.67
N ILE A 4 4.30 -3.65 4.80
CA ILE A 4 4.29 -2.37 4.11
C ILE A 4 3.24 -1.48 4.77
N MET A 5 3.60 -0.22 4.97
CA MET A 5 2.72 0.80 5.52
C MET A 5 1.56 1.10 4.55
N GLY A 6 0.33 0.93 5.01
CA GLY A 6 -0.86 1.36 4.31
C GLY A 6 -1.35 2.74 4.73
N ASN A 7 -2.38 3.23 4.05
CA ASN A 7 -2.98 4.51 4.39
C ASN A 7 -3.65 4.47 5.77
N HIS A 8 -4.24 3.34 6.16
CA HIS A 8 -4.89 3.21 7.46
C HIS A 8 -3.90 3.22 8.63
N GLU A 9 -2.67 2.73 8.48
CA GLU A 9 -1.61 2.90 9.49
C GLU A 9 -1.26 4.38 9.64
N ILE A 10 -1.06 5.09 8.52
CA ILE A 10 -0.77 6.53 8.50
C ILE A 10 -1.90 7.32 9.17
N MET A 11 -3.16 7.00 8.83
CA MET A 11 -4.34 7.66 9.41
C MET A 11 -4.40 7.47 10.92
N ASN A 12 -4.22 6.24 11.42
CA ASN A 12 -4.26 5.98 12.86
C ASN A 12 -3.11 6.69 13.60
N LEU A 13 -1.89 6.65 13.07
CA LEU A 13 -0.74 7.40 13.61
C LEU A 13 -1.01 8.91 13.64
N ALA A 14 -1.70 9.44 12.63
CA ALA A 14 -2.09 10.85 12.53
C ALA A 14 -3.36 11.20 13.32
N SER A 15 -3.91 10.27 14.11
CA SER A 15 -5.18 10.43 14.84
C SER A 15 -6.38 10.77 13.95
N ASP A 16 -6.36 10.28 12.71
CA ASP A 16 -7.49 10.33 11.78
C ASP A 16 -8.28 9.02 11.89
N TYR A 17 -9.38 9.07 12.63
CA TYR A 17 -10.19 7.90 12.96
C TYR A 17 -11.47 7.79 12.14
N ARG A 18 -11.58 8.48 10.99
CA ARG A 18 -12.79 8.49 10.16
C ARG A 18 -13.29 7.10 9.73
N TYR A 19 -12.41 6.10 9.68
CA TYR A 19 -12.74 4.71 9.35
C TYR A 19 -12.72 3.74 10.54
N VAL A 20 -12.60 4.26 11.76
CA VAL A 20 -12.68 3.44 12.97
C VAL A 20 -14.15 3.28 13.35
N SER A 21 -14.58 2.04 13.58
CA SER A 21 -15.94 1.76 14.04
C SER A 21 -16.22 2.45 15.37
N LYS A 22 -17.40 3.06 15.52
CA LYS A 22 -17.88 3.56 16.83
C LYS A 22 -18.08 2.44 17.86
N GLN A 23 -18.20 1.19 17.40
CA GLN A 23 -18.35 -0.01 18.23
C GLN A 23 -17.01 -0.73 18.44
N GLU A 24 -15.87 -0.11 18.11
CA GLU A 24 -14.56 -0.65 18.41
C GLU A 24 -14.42 -0.91 19.92
N LYS A 25 -14.10 -2.15 20.29
CA LYS A 25 -13.97 -2.58 21.70
C LYS A 25 -12.52 -2.78 22.13
N GLY A 26 -11.56 -2.62 21.22
CA GLY A 26 -10.13 -2.77 21.50
C GLY A 26 -9.52 -1.65 22.34
N PHE A 27 -10.26 -0.58 22.61
CA PHE A 27 -9.84 0.53 23.47
C PHE A 27 -11.02 1.00 24.32
N ALA A 28 -10.80 1.26 25.61
CA ALA A 28 -11.78 1.78 26.54
C ALA A 28 -12.12 3.26 26.27
N SER A 29 -11.23 4.02 25.60
CA SER A 29 -11.49 5.41 25.24
C SER A 29 -10.73 5.88 23.99
N PRO A 30 -11.16 6.98 23.34
CA PRO A 30 -10.39 7.63 22.28
C PRO A 30 -8.99 8.07 22.72
N ALA A 31 -8.83 8.49 23.99
CA ALA A 31 -7.54 8.91 24.55
C ALA A 31 -6.57 7.73 24.66
N GLU A 32 -7.06 6.56 25.09
CA GLU A 32 -6.26 5.34 25.15
C GLU A 32 -5.81 4.90 23.75
N ARG A 33 -6.71 4.92 22.75
CA ARG A 33 -6.33 4.65 21.35
C ARG A 33 -5.25 5.61 20.87
N HIS A 34 -5.43 6.91 21.13
CA HIS A 34 -4.44 7.93 20.76
C HIS A 34 -3.08 7.65 21.41
N ALA A 35 -3.05 7.31 22.70
CA ALA A 35 -1.82 6.93 23.39
C ALA A 35 -1.18 5.68 22.77
N ALA A 36 -1.98 4.65 22.44
CA ALA A 36 -1.48 3.40 21.85
C ALA A 36 -0.89 3.58 20.44
N PHE A 37 -1.43 4.50 19.64
CA PHE A 37 -0.92 4.87 18.31
C PHE A 37 0.07 6.03 18.32
N SER A 38 0.40 6.61 19.47
CA SER A 38 1.46 7.60 19.59
C SER A 38 2.84 7.00 19.26
N LEU A 39 3.84 7.84 18.98
CA LEU A 39 5.22 7.41 18.72
C LEU A 39 5.82 6.54 19.83
N TYR A 40 5.32 6.66 21.05
CA TYR A 40 5.77 5.90 22.23
C TYR A 40 4.79 4.79 22.63
N GLY A 41 3.64 4.69 21.97
CA GLY A 41 2.66 3.65 22.21
C GLY A 41 3.02 2.32 21.54
N ASN A 42 2.42 1.23 22.03
CA ASN A 42 2.71 -0.13 21.56
C ASN A 42 2.51 -0.31 20.05
N TYR A 43 1.49 0.34 19.46
CA TYR A 43 1.27 0.29 18.01
C TYR A 43 2.10 1.34 17.29
N GLY A 44 2.07 2.60 17.74
CA GLY A 44 2.71 3.68 16.99
C GLY A 44 4.24 3.60 16.95
N GLY A 45 4.85 3.13 18.04
CA GLY A 45 6.27 2.82 18.09
C GLY A 45 6.69 1.80 17.03
N ARG A 46 5.88 0.76 16.78
CA ARG A 46 6.16 -0.21 15.70
C ARG A 46 5.79 0.33 14.32
N LEU A 47 4.58 0.85 14.15
CA LEU A 47 4.03 1.23 12.84
C LEU A 47 4.81 2.39 12.19
N SER A 48 5.36 3.31 12.98
CA SER A 48 6.17 4.44 12.47
C SER A 48 7.50 4.03 11.80
N HIS A 49 7.90 2.76 11.91
CA HIS A 49 9.10 2.20 11.27
C HIS A 49 8.81 1.37 10.01
N LEU A 50 7.52 1.18 9.65
CA LEU A 50 7.20 0.45 8.43
C LEU A 50 7.63 1.24 7.18
N MET A 51 8.07 0.50 6.17
CA MET A 51 8.40 1.07 4.86
C MET A 51 7.13 1.34 4.06
N LEU A 52 7.11 2.41 3.26
CA LEU A 52 6.02 2.64 2.30
C LEU A 52 6.06 1.68 1.13
N SER A 53 7.25 1.20 0.76
CA SER A 53 7.42 0.34 -0.40
C SER A 53 8.65 -0.53 -0.28
N HIS A 54 8.67 -1.68 -0.94
CA HIS A 54 9.81 -2.57 -0.95
C HIS A 54 9.94 -3.25 -2.31
N GLN A 55 11.17 -3.56 -2.72
CA GLN A 55 11.45 -4.27 -3.96
C GLN A 55 12.17 -5.57 -3.65
N VAL A 56 11.62 -6.68 -4.16
CA VAL A 56 12.25 -8.00 -4.12
C VAL A 56 12.49 -8.44 -5.55
N SER A 57 13.77 -8.56 -5.93
CA SER A 57 14.18 -8.83 -7.31
C SER A 57 13.52 -7.83 -8.27
N GLY A 58 12.74 -8.30 -9.24
CA GLY A 58 12.02 -7.46 -10.19
C GLY A 58 10.58 -7.07 -9.77
N THR A 59 10.17 -7.26 -8.52
CA THR A 59 8.80 -6.96 -8.08
C THR A 59 8.79 -5.89 -7.00
N VAL A 60 8.02 -4.82 -7.24
CA VAL A 60 7.80 -3.75 -6.27
C VAL A 60 6.47 -3.96 -5.55
N PHE A 61 6.49 -3.85 -4.23
CA PHE A 61 5.34 -3.93 -3.35
C PHE A 61 5.09 -2.59 -2.67
N THR A 62 3.88 -2.07 -2.76
CA THR A 62 3.45 -0.83 -2.12
C THR A 62 1.95 -0.88 -1.84
N HIS A 63 1.41 -0.04 -0.96
CA HIS A 63 -0.01 -0.14 -0.63
C HIS A 63 -0.92 0.39 -1.77
N GLY A 64 -0.63 1.57 -2.34
CA GLY A 64 -1.42 2.18 -3.42
C GLY A 64 -0.72 2.15 -4.79
N GLY A 65 0.52 2.65 -4.85
CA GLY A 65 1.31 2.65 -6.10
C GLY A 65 2.43 3.69 -6.12
N ILE A 66 3.59 3.34 -6.69
CA ILE A 66 4.68 4.30 -6.90
C ILE A 66 4.53 4.95 -8.27
N THR A 67 4.28 6.26 -8.29
CA THR A 67 4.26 7.05 -9.53
C THR A 67 5.69 7.33 -10.03
N PRO A 68 5.89 7.73 -11.31
CA PRO A 68 7.20 8.14 -11.80
C PRO A 68 7.89 9.21 -10.95
N GLU A 69 7.11 10.14 -10.38
CA GLU A 69 7.60 11.18 -9.45
C GLU A 69 8.38 10.57 -8.27
N TRP A 70 7.85 9.51 -7.68
CA TRP A 70 8.49 8.81 -6.56
C TRP A 70 9.52 7.80 -7.01
N ALA A 71 9.35 7.18 -8.19
CA ALA A 71 10.29 6.20 -8.74
C ALA A 71 11.68 6.80 -9.02
N HIS A 72 11.76 8.06 -9.45
CA HIS A 72 13.04 8.76 -9.69
C HIS A 72 13.91 8.88 -8.44
N ARG A 73 13.31 8.78 -7.26
CA ARG A 73 14.04 8.65 -6.00
C ARG A 73 14.24 7.16 -5.76
N ASN A 74 15.46 6.74 -5.44
CA ASN A 74 15.70 5.35 -5.04
C ASN A 74 14.69 4.95 -3.92
N ILE A 75 14.12 3.75 -3.99
CA ILE A 75 13.06 3.30 -3.05
C ILE A 75 13.47 3.43 -1.57
N HIS A 76 14.75 3.25 -1.25
CA HIS A 76 15.29 3.47 0.09
C HIS A 76 15.23 4.93 0.51
N GLN A 77 15.51 5.85 -0.41
CA GLN A 77 15.40 7.29 -0.17
C GLN A 77 13.93 7.71 0.01
N VAL A 78 13.00 7.12 -0.77
CA VAL A 78 11.55 7.35 -0.59
C VAL A 78 11.11 6.89 0.79
N ASN A 79 11.49 5.69 1.21
CA ASN A 79 11.15 5.17 2.54
C ASN A 79 11.73 6.02 3.68
N LYS A 80 13.01 6.42 3.57
CA LYS A 80 13.65 7.30 4.55
C LYS A 80 12.92 8.64 4.65
N TYR A 81 12.70 9.30 3.51
CA TYR A 81 11.98 10.57 3.43
C TYR A 81 10.56 10.45 3.99
N ALA A 82 9.84 9.37 3.67
CA ALA A 82 8.51 9.14 4.18
C ALA A 82 8.48 8.95 5.70
N SER A 83 9.42 8.20 6.27
CA SER A 83 9.51 8.00 7.72
C SER A 83 9.79 9.32 8.45
N GLU A 84 10.73 10.12 7.94
CA GLU A 84 11.04 11.46 8.48
C GLU A 84 9.81 12.38 8.43
N LYS A 85 9.12 12.42 7.28
CA LYS A 85 7.92 13.25 7.11
C LYS A 85 6.75 12.76 7.94
N LEU A 86 6.57 11.46 8.11
CA LEU A 86 5.54 10.89 8.96
C LEU A 86 5.76 11.27 10.43
N ARG A 87 6.97 11.07 10.96
CA ARG A 87 7.30 11.44 12.35
C ARG A 87 7.09 12.93 12.61
N ALA A 88 7.56 13.77 11.70
CA ALA A 88 7.33 15.21 11.79
C ALA A 88 5.84 15.56 11.71
N TYR A 89 5.06 14.89 10.86
CA TYR A 89 3.64 15.15 10.68
C TYR A 89 2.81 14.75 11.91
N ILE A 90 3.12 13.61 12.55
CA ILE A 90 2.37 13.13 13.72
C ILE A 90 2.84 13.74 15.04
N GLY A 91 4.10 14.21 15.12
CA GLY A 91 4.65 14.88 16.28
C GLY A 91 4.27 16.36 16.41
N GLN A 92 3.65 16.95 15.38
CA GLN A 92 3.16 18.33 15.43
C GLN A 92 1.91 18.42 16.32
N THR A 93 1.94 19.31 17.29
CA THR A 93 0.73 19.75 17.99
C THR A 93 -0.18 20.44 16.98
N LYS A 94 -1.36 19.85 16.73
CA LYS A 94 -2.37 20.41 15.80
C LYS A 94 -3.07 21.62 16.44
N THR A 95 -2.32 22.65 16.79
CA THR A 95 -2.86 23.94 17.22
C THR A 95 -3.30 24.70 15.98
N ALA A 96 -4.62 24.73 15.75
CA ALA A 96 -5.35 25.67 14.89
C ALA A 96 -4.63 26.08 13.57
N GLY A 97 -4.77 25.26 12.52
CA GLY A 97 -4.49 25.66 11.14
C GLY A 97 -3.82 24.56 10.30
N ASN A 98 -4.49 24.20 9.19
CA ASN A 98 -4.08 23.26 8.12
C ASN A 98 -2.60 22.81 8.13
N VAL A 99 -2.28 21.77 8.91
CA VAL A 99 -1.02 21.04 8.73
C VAL A 99 -1.07 20.39 7.35
N LYS A 100 -0.29 20.93 6.41
CA LYS A 100 -0.23 20.41 5.04
C LYS A 100 0.33 18.99 5.08
N VAL A 101 -0.47 18.03 4.64
CA VAL A 101 -0.02 16.63 4.50
C VAL A 101 1.17 16.59 3.54
N PRO A 102 2.32 16.03 3.94
CA PRO A 102 3.45 15.86 3.05
C PRO A 102 3.04 15.11 1.78
N SER A 103 3.51 15.51 0.60
CA SER A 103 3.07 14.92 -0.68
C SER A 103 3.26 13.40 -0.75
N VAL A 104 4.32 12.88 -0.13
CA VAL A 104 4.60 11.43 -0.04
C VAL A 104 3.55 10.66 0.77
N LEU A 105 2.81 11.34 1.64
CA LEU A 105 1.70 10.79 2.43
C LEU A 105 0.33 11.22 1.86
N GLY A 106 0.31 11.96 0.75
CA GLY A 106 -0.89 12.48 0.11
C GLY A 106 -1.46 11.54 -0.97
N ALA A 107 -2.47 12.02 -1.71
CA ALA A 107 -3.22 11.21 -2.69
C ALA A 107 -2.37 10.60 -3.82
N ASN A 108 -1.29 11.29 -4.23
CA ASN A 108 -0.34 10.78 -5.23
C ASN A 108 0.86 10.06 -4.59
N GLY A 109 0.84 9.89 -3.27
CA GLY A 109 1.88 9.19 -2.51
C GLY A 109 1.72 7.67 -2.59
N PRO A 110 2.78 6.90 -2.27
CA PRO A 110 2.78 5.44 -2.39
C PRO A 110 1.65 4.72 -1.65
N ALA A 111 1.15 5.29 -0.54
CA ALA A 111 0.08 4.68 0.24
C ALA A 111 -1.35 4.98 -0.28
N TRP A 112 -1.53 5.89 -1.24
CA TRP A 112 -2.87 6.37 -1.63
C TRP A 112 -3.15 6.35 -3.13
N TYR A 113 -2.12 6.30 -3.96
CA TYR A 113 -2.31 6.41 -5.40
C TYR A 113 -3.20 5.29 -5.95
N ARG A 114 -4.23 5.64 -6.73
CA ARG A 114 -5.20 4.69 -7.31
C ARG A 114 -5.16 4.61 -8.84
N GLY A 115 -4.41 5.50 -9.51
CA GLY A 115 -4.48 5.64 -10.96
C GLY A 115 -4.17 4.34 -11.70
N TYR A 116 -3.19 3.55 -11.24
CA TYR A 116 -2.88 2.25 -11.86
C TYR A 116 -4.04 1.24 -11.79
N ALA A 117 -4.92 1.33 -10.80
CA ALA A 117 -6.07 0.45 -10.68
C ALA A 117 -7.32 1.00 -11.40
N THR A 118 -7.44 2.32 -11.54
CA THR A 118 -8.70 2.99 -11.90
C THR A 118 -8.67 3.73 -13.23
N ASP A 119 -7.51 4.20 -13.68
CA ASP A 119 -7.41 4.92 -14.96
C ASP A 119 -7.58 3.96 -16.15
N PRO A 120 -8.00 4.48 -17.32
CA PRO A 120 -7.97 3.76 -18.59
C PRO A 120 -6.64 3.04 -18.84
N GLU A 121 -6.71 1.85 -19.44
CA GLU A 121 -5.57 0.92 -19.51
C GLU A 121 -4.35 1.50 -20.23
N ASN A 122 -4.56 2.20 -21.34
CA ASN A 122 -3.47 2.87 -22.05
C ASN A 122 -2.72 3.89 -21.18
N MET A 123 -3.43 4.70 -20.39
CA MET A 123 -2.82 5.71 -19.52
C MET A 123 -2.15 5.09 -18.29
N ALA A 124 -2.84 4.14 -17.65
CA ALA A 124 -2.34 3.41 -16.49
C ALA A 124 -1.04 2.67 -16.86
N CYS A 125 -1.05 1.91 -17.97
CA CYS A 125 0.09 1.10 -18.38
C CYS A 125 1.25 1.94 -18.90
N SER A 126 1.01 3.06 -19.59
CA SER A 126 2.08 3.99 -19.97
C SER A 126 2.77 4.60 -18.75
N THR A 127 2.00 5.02 -17.74
CA THR A 127 2.55 5.60 -16.51
C THR A 127 3.27 4.55 -15.67
N LEU A 128 2.69 3.35 -15.54
CA LEU A 128 3.31 2.22 -14.85
C LEU A 128 4.63 1.85 -15.51
N GLN A 129 4.66 1.76 -16.84
CA GLN A 129 5.85 1.39 -17.60
C GLN A 129 7.02 2.31 -17.24
N ARG A 130 6.80 3.63 -17.29
CA ARG A 130 7.81 4.62 -16.90
C ARG A 130 8.29 4.40 -15.47
N ALA A 131 7.38 4.18 -14.51
CA ALA A 131 7.77 3.95 -13.12
C ALA A 131 8.60 2.67 -12.96
N LEU A 132 8.19 1.57 -13.59
CA LEU A 132 8.91 0.29 -13.56
C LEU A 132 10.30 0.40 -14.20
N ASP A 133 10.43 1.10 -15.32
CA ASP A 133 11.70 1.31 -16.01
C ASP A 133 12.69 2.09 -15.14
N ILE A 134 12.23 3.17 -14.49
CA ILE A 134 13.06 3.94 -13.57
C ILE A 134 13.56 3.07 -12.40
N MET A 135 12.73 2.16 -11.89
CA MET A 135 13.07 1.27 -10.77
C MET A 135 13.84 0.01 -11.21
N GLY A 136 14.02 -0.22 -12.51
CA GLY A 136 14.54 -1.49 -13.03
C GLY A 136 13.69 -2.71 -12.62
N ALA A 137 12.38 -2.52 -12.49
CA ALA A 137 11.44 -3.53 -12.03
C ALA A 137 10.63 -4.13 -13.19
N LYS A 138 10.19 -5.37 -13.01
CA LYS A 138 9.34 -6.10 -13.97
C LYS A 138 7.85 -5.88 -13.71
N ARG A 139 7.47 -5.70 -12.44
CA ARG A 139 6.07 -5.59 -12.03
C ARG A 139 5.87 -4.87 -10.71
N MET A 140 4.64 -4.39 -10.49
CA MET A 140 4.20 -3.78 -9.23
C MET A 140 2.96 -4.47 -8.68
N VAL A 141 2.95 -4.74 -7.37
CA VAL A 141 1.86 -5.38 -6.64
C VAL A 141 1.36 -4.40 -5.57
N VAL A 142 0.05 -4.15 -5.57
CA VAL A 142 -0.57 -3.18 -4.66
C VAL A 142 -1.84 -3.70 -4.00
N GLY A 143 -2.31 -3.01 -2.97
CA GLY A 143 -3.63 -3.19 -2.37
C GLY A 143 -4.50 -1.94 -2.59
N HIS A 144 -5.08 -1.41 -1.50
CA HIS A 144 -5.76 -0.11 -1.36
C HIS A 144 -7.06 0.08 -2.17
N THR A 145 -7.10 -0.42 -3.40
CA THR A 145 -8.25 -0.37 -4.30
C THR A 145 -8.93 -1.72 -4.30
N VAL A 146 -9.97 -1.82 -3.46
CA VAL A 146 -10.75 -3.05 -3.31
C VAL A 146 -11.32 -3.49 -4.65
N GLN A 147 -11.10 -4.75 -5.01
CA GLN A 147 -11.64 -5.36 -6.21
C GLN A 147 -13.05 -5.88 -5.96
N ASP A 148 -14.06 -5.27 -6.58
CA ASP A 148 -15.48 -5.57 -6.32
C ASP A 148 -15.87 -7.01 -6.70
N ASN A 149 -15.24 -7.56 -7.74
CA ASN A 149 -15.45 -8.95 -8.14
C ASN A 149 -14.73 -9.95 -7.21
N GLY A 150 -14.01 -9.47 -6.19
CA GLY A 150 -13.25 -10.29 -5.24
C GLY A 150 -12.13 -11.11 -5.84
N ARG A 151 -11.66 -10.74 -7.03
CA ARG A 151 -10.55 -11.38 -7.73
C ARG A 151 -9.37 -10.42 -7.78
N VAL A 152 -8.16 -10.99 -7.76
CA VAL A 152 -6.95 -10.24 -8.03
C VAL A 152 -7.07 -9.59 -9.41
N LEU A 153 -6.88 -8.28 -9.47
CA LEU A 153 -6.81 -7.56 -10.74
C LEU A 153 -5.41 -7.75 -11.33
N SER A 154 -5.34 -8.12 -12.60
CA SER A 154 -4.11 -8.14 -13.40
C SER A 154 -4.29 -7.17 -14.56
N ARG A 155 -3.33 -6.25 -14.76
CA ARG A 155 -3.34 -5.27 -15.86
C ARG A 155 -1.98 -5.22 -16.54
N CYS A 156 -1.92 -4.51 -17.66
CA CYS A 156 -0.66 -4.17 -18.33
C CYS A 156 0.15 -5.42 -18.68
N ASN A 157 -0.53 -6.43 -19.24
CA ASN A 157 0.06 -7.71 -19.61
C ASN A 157 0.82 -8.39 -18.44
N GLY A 158 0.22 -8.38 -17.24
CA GLY A 158 0.80 -9.03 -16.07
C GLY A 158 1.94 -8.26 -15.40
N ARG A 159 2.06 -6.95 -15.67
CA ARG A 159 3.03 -6.05 -15.01
C ARG A 159 2.45 -5.32 -13.80
N PHE A 160 1.13 -5.33 -13.61
CA PHE A 160 0.48 -4.72 -12.45
C PHE A 160 -0.58 -5.62 -11.85
N PHE A 161 -0.56 -5.71 -10.51
CA PHE A 161 -1.52 -6.51 -9.75
C PHE A 161 -2.13 -5.73 -8.59
N VAL A 162 -3.44 -5.85 -8.40
CA VAL A 162 -4.12 -5.39 -7.17
C VAL A 162 -4.64 -6.61 -6.41
N ILE A 163 -4.13 -6.82 -5.21
CA ILE A 163 -4.41 -7.99 -4.37
C ILE A 163 -5.43 -7.71 -3.26
N ASP A 164 -5.92 -6.48 -3.14
CA ASP A 164 -6.98 -6.13 -2.20
C ASP A 164 -8.34 -6.58 -2.73
N VAL A 165 -8.77 -7.77 -2.30
CA VAL A 165 -10.09 -8.33 -2.61
C VAL A 165 -11.11 -8.09 -1.48
N GLY A 166 -10.77 -7.24 -0.50
CA GLY A 166 -11.65 -6.93 0.64
C GLY A 166 -11.71 -8.02 1.71
N ILE A 167 -10.54 -8.40 2.26
CA ILE A 167 -10.41 -9.49 3.25
C ILE A 167 -11.24 -9.30 4.53
N SER A 168 -11.41 -8.06 4.99
CA SER A 168 -12.23 -7.80 6.16
C SER A 168 -13.70 -8.14 5.88
N ARG A 169 -14.36 -8.80 6.84
CA ARG A 169 -15.82 -9.04 6.81
C ARG A 169 -16.63 -7.76 6.77
N SER A 170 -16.09 -6.65 7.29
CA SER A 170 -16.73 -5.33 7.21
C SER A 170 -16.69 -4.71 5.82
N ILE A 171 -15.92 -5.29 4.89
CA ILE A 171 -15.74 -4.79 3.52
C ILE A 171 -16.37 -5.76 2.52
N LYS A 172 -15.79 -6.97 2.35
CA LYS A 172 -16.33 -8.01 1.45
C LYS A 172 -16.15 -9.44 2.00
N GLY A 173 -15.22 -9.66 2.92
CA GLY A 173 -14.93 -10.98 3.51
C GLY A 173 -14.27 -11.97 2.54
N ARG A 174 -13.67 -11.52 1.44
CA ARG A 174 -13.07 -12.39 0.42
C ARG A 174 -11.56 -12.49 0.60
N GLN A 175 -11.01 -13.68 0.41
CA GLN A 175 -9.59 -13.95 0.62
C GLN A 175 -8.90 -14.22 -0.72
N ALA A 176 -7.71 -13.65 -0.89
CA ALA A 176 -6.82 -13.98 -1.99
C ALA A 176 -5.37 -13.80 -1.55
N ALA A 177 -4.47 -14.51 -2.23
CA ALA A 177 -3.02 -14.28 -2.17
C ALA A 177 -2.45 -14.27 -3.59
N LEU A 178 -1.33 -13.59 -3.76
CA LEU A 178 -0.55 -13.61 -5.00
C LEU A 178 0.75 -14.35 -4.75
N GLU A 179 1.03 -15.35 -5.56
CA GLU A 179 2.28 -16.11 -5.52
C GLU A 179 3.07 -15.84 -6.80
N ILE A 180 4.37 -15.57 -6.63
CA ILE A 180 5.30 -15.29 -7.72
C ILE A 180 6.43 -16.31 -7.61
N LEU A 181 6.55 -17.16 -8.62
CA LEU A 181 7.53 -18.24 -8.67
C LEU A 181 8.83 -17.81 -9.36
N PRO A 182 9.96 -18.51 -9.12
CA PRO A 182 11.26 -18.16 -9.72
C PRO A 182 11.29 -18.16 -11.25
N ASP A 183 10.49 -19.00 -11.91
CA ASP A 183 10.34 -19.08 -13.37
C ASP A 183 9.53 -17.90 -13.97
N GLY A 184 9.07 -16.98 -13.11
CA GLY A 184 8.24 -15.84 -13.50
C GLY A 184 6.75 -16.13 -13.58
N THR A 185 6.30 -17.37 -13.28
CA THR A 185 4.89 -17.69 -13.15
C THR A 185 4.27 -16.90 -12.01
N VAL A 186 3.09 -16.32 -12.25
CA VAL A 186 2.32 -15.59 -11.24
C VAL A 186 0.95 -16.24 -11.09
N ARG A 187 0.57 -16.61 -9.86
CA ARG A 187 -0.70 -17.25 -9.54
C ARG A 187 -1.49 -16.42 -8.53
N ALA A 188 -2.80 -16.30 -8.74
CA ALA A 188 -3.73 -15.89 -7.70
C ALA A 188 -4.28 -17.13 -7.00
N ILE A 189 -4.15 -17.17 -5.68
CA ILE A 189 -4.62 -18.24 -4.80
C ILE A 189 -5.86 -17.73 -4.07
N TYR A 190 -6.94 -18.51 -4.14
CA TYR A 190 -8.21 -18.27 -3.46
C TYR A 190 -8.53 -19.49 -2.56
N PRO A 191 -9.53 -19.42 -1.66
CA PRO A 191 -9.83 -20.54 -0.76
C PRO A 191 -10.10 -21.90 -1.44
N PHE A 192 -10.64 -21.88 -2.67
CA PHE A 192 -11.07 -23.10 -3.38
C PHE A 192 -10.51 -23.23 -4.80
N GLU A 193 -9.64 -22.31 -5.23
CA GLU A 193 -9.07 -22.35 -6.57
C GLU A 193 -7.70 -21.65 -6.62
N THR A 194 -6.88 -22.02 -7.60
CA THR A 194 -5.66 -21.30 -7.96
C THR A 194 -5.68 -21.02 -9.45
N VAL A 195 -5.45 -19.76 -9.82
CA VAL A 195 -5.49 -19.30 -11.22
C VAL A 195 -4.13 -18.75 -11.62
N THR A 196 -3.57 -19.28 -12.70
CA THR A 196 -2.35 -18.73 -13.30
C THR A 196 -2.68 -17.44 -14.05
N LEU A 197 -2.13 -16.32 -13.59
CA LEU A 197 -2.29 -15.00 -14.19
C LEU A 197 -1.22 -14.69 -15.22
N VAL A 198 0.00 -15.17 -14.99
CA VAL A 198 1.14 -15.06 -15.92
C VAL A 198 1.82 -16.41 -15.98
N LYS A 199 2.05 -16.93 -17.18
CA LYS A 199 2.87 -18.12 -17.38
C LYS A 199 4.33 -17.72 -17.38
N GLY A 200 5.14 -18.38 -16.55
CA GLY A 200 6.58 -18.25 -16.57
C GLY A 200 7.18 -18.82 -17.84
N THR A 201 8.46 -18.56 -18.03
CA THR A 201 9.26 -19.21 -19.07
C THR A 201 10.24 -20.13 -18.36
N PRO A 202 10.32 -21.42 -18.71
CA PRO A 202 11.37 -22.29 -18.19
C PRO A 202 12.73 -21.63 -18.41
N ALA A 203 13.58 -21.67 -17.39
CA ALA A 203 14.98 -21.24 -17.49
C ALA A 203 15.77 -22.16 -18.43
#